data_AF-A0A3P9IZ07-F1
#
_entry.id   AF-A0A3P9IZ07-F1
#
_cell.length_a   1.000
_cell.length_b   1.000
_cell.length_c   1.000
_cell.angle_alpha   90.00
_cell.angle_beta   90.00
_cell.angle_gamma   90.00
#
_symmetry.space_group_name_H-M   'P 1'
#
loop_
_entity.id
_entity.type
_entity.pdbx_description
1 polymer ?
#
loop_
_entity_poly.entity_id
_entity_poly.type
_entity_poly.pdbx_seq_one_letter_code
_entity_poly.pdbx_strand_id
1 'polypeptide(L)' 'LTSRQERPLIRRVEENRHASSVQLAKAVERQTGVTVSRYTMRRTLQRNGVHGHHVQKKACQEFARAHADNDEDYWDSIL' A
#
# COMPACT_ATOMS: atom_id res chain seq x y z
N LEU A 1 -7.23 -12.20 12.39
CA LEU A 1 -6.88 -13.18 11.35
C LEU A 1 -6.22 -14.35 12.04
N THR A 2 -6.65 -15.58 11.76
CA THR A 2 -5.94 -16.77 12.26
C THR A 2 -4.71 -17.03 11.40
N SER A 3 -3.70 -17.73 11.91
CA SER A 3 -2.46 -18.00 11.15
C SER A 3 -2.73 -18.72 9.81
N ARG A 4 -3.82 -19.49 9.72
CA ARG A 4 -4.29 -20.14 8.50
C ARG A 4 -4.83 -19.16 7.45
N GLN A 5 -5.39 -18.03 7.87
CA GLN A 5 -5.90 -16.96 7.01
C GLN A 5 -4.82 -15.92 6.64
N GLU A 6 -3.78 -15.78 7.46
CA GLU A 6 -2.65 -14.88 7.18
C GLU A 6 -1.79 -15.39 6.02
N ARG A 7 -1.54 -16.70 5.94
CA ARG A 7 -0.75 -17.30 4.84
C ARG A 7 -1.25 -16.94 3.43
N PRO A 8 -2.53 -17.12 3.07
CA PRO A 8 -3.03 -16.73 1.76
C PRO A 8 -3.04 -15.21 1.55
N LEU A 9 -3.19 -14.41 2.60
CA LEU A 9 -3.05 -12.95 2.52
C LEU A 9 -1.64 -12.55 2.11
N ILE A 10 -0.60 -13.07 2.79
CA ILE A 10 0.80 -12.75 2.48
C ILE A 10 1.15 -13.17 1.05
N ARG A 11 0.79 -14.38 0.67
CA ARG A 11 1.01 -14.88 -0.70
C ARG A 11 0.39 -13.96 -1.76
N ARG A 12 -0.83 -13.46 -1.55
CA ARG A 12 -1.48 -12.53 -2.50
C ARG A 12 -0.81 -11.16 -2.55
N VAL A 13 -0.20 -10.70 -1.47
CA VAL A 13 0.56 -9.45 -1.49
C VAL A 13 1.88 -9.63 -2.24
N GLU A 14 2.54 -10.77 -2.08
CA GLU A 14 3.75 -11.10 -2.85
C GLU A 14 3.43 -11.22 -4.35
N GLU A 15 2.34 -11.91 -4.71
CA GLU A 15 1.87 -12.03 -6.09
C GLU A 15 1.40 -10.70 -6.68
N ASN A 16 0.96 -9.75 -5.84
CA ASN A 16 0.42 -8.47 -6.30
C ASN A 16 0.81 -7.33 -5.36
N ARG A 17 2.09 -6.92 -5.46
CA ARG A 17 2.73 -5.94 -4.57
C ARG A 17 2.02 -4.57 -4.51
N HIS A 18 1.24 -4.24 -5.53
CA HIS A 18 0.50 -2.99 -5.64
C HIS A 18 -0.98 -3.10 -5.24
N ALA A 19 -1.44 -4.27 -4.83
CA ALA A 19 -2.82 -4.46 -4.42
C ALA A 19 -3.15 -3.62 -3.18
N SER A 20 -4.22 -2.83 -3.27
CA SER A 20 -4.71 -2.06 -2.14
C SER A 20 -5.21 -2.99 -1.02
N SER A 21 -5.16 -2.49 0.22
CA SER A 21 -5.73 -3.22 1.36
C SER A 21 -7.17 -3.68 1.08
N VAL A 22 -8.03 -2.84 0.51
CA VAL A 22 -9.43 -3.18 0.20
C VAL A 22 -9.54 -4.37 -0.77
N GLN A 23 -8.69 -4.43 -1.80
CA GLN A 23 -8.66 -5.56 -2.73
C GLN A 23 -8.23 -6.85 -2.03
N LEU A 24 -7.22 -6.76 -1.15
CA LEU A 24 -6.75 -7.89 -0.34
C LEU A 24 -7.82 -8.39 0.63
N ALA A 25 -8.66 -7.50 1.21
CA ALA A 25 -9.77 -7.92 2.08
C ALA A 25 -10.79 -8.74 1.32
N LYS A 26 -11.27 -8.21 0.19
CA LYS A 26 -12.25 -8.90 -0.66
C LYS A 26 -11.70 -10.25 -1.14
N ALA A 27 -10.41 -10.30 -1.43
CA ALA A 27 -9.71 -11.52 -1.81
C ALA A 27 -9.70 -12.58 -0.70
N VAL A 28 -9.32 -12.19 0.52
CA VAL A 28 -9.33 -13.08 1.69
C VAL A 28 -10.74 -13.52 2.03
N GLU A 29 -11.71 -12.61 1.98
CA GLU A 29 -13.12 -12.88 2.22
C GLU A 29 -13.68 -13.89 1.21
N ARG A 30 -13.40 -13.72 -0.09
CA ARG A 30 -13.80 -14.70 -1.12
C ARG A 30 -13.21 -16.11 -0.89
N GLN A 31 -12.03 -16.19 -0.28
CA GLN A 31 -11.31 -17.45 -0.12
C GLN A 31 -11.61 -18.15 1.21
N THR A 32 -11.91 -17.38 2.26
CA THR A 32 -12.10 -17.88 3.62
C THR A 32 -13.52 -17.70 4.15
N GLY A 33 -14.37 -16.97 3.44
CA GLY A 33 -15.73 -16.60 3.86
C GLY A 33 -15.78 -15.59 5.00
N VAL A 34 -14.63 -15.12 5.48
CA VAL A 34 -14.56 -14.22 6.64
C VAL A 34 -14.38 -12.79 6.18
N THR A 35 -15.33 -11.93 6.54
CA THR A 35 -15.21 -10.49 6.36
C THR A 35 -14.15 -9.94 7.31
N VAL A 36 -13.06 -9.41 6.76
CA VAL A 36 -11.97 -8.81 7.53
C VAL A 36 -12.03 -7.30 7.38
N SER A 37 -12.13 -6.59 8.51
CA SER A 37 -12.04 -5.12 8.52
C SER A 37 -10.71 -4.64 7.92
N ARG A 38 -10.77 -3.51 7.21
CA ARG A 38 -9.59 -2.79 6.70
C ARG A 38 -8.53 -2.57 7.77
N TYR A 39 -8.96 -2.24 8.99
CA TYR A 39 -8.04 -2.01 10.12
C TYR A 39 -7.27 -3.27 10.49
N THR A 40 -7.98 -4.40 10.64
CA THR A 40 -7.39 -5.70 10.99
C THR A 40 -6.40 -6.17 9.94
N MET A 41 -6.72 -6.00 8.66
CA MET A 41 -5.77 -6.26 7.58
C MET A 41 -4.54 -5.38 7.65
N ARG A 42 -4.70 -4.06 7.82
CA ARG A 42 -3.55 -3.14 7.89
C ARG A 42 -2.63 -3.52 9.04
N ARG A 43 -3.18 -3.83 10.22
CA ARG A 43 -2.44 -4.34 11.39
C ARG A 43 -1.66 -5.61 11.06
N THR A 44 -2.27 -6.53 10.33
CA THR A 44 -1.66 -7.82 9.96
C THR A 44 -0.55 -7.65 8.92
N LEU A 45 -0.80 -6.82 7.90
CA LEU A 45 0.17 -6.45 6.87
C LEU A 45 1.40 -5.77 7.50
N GLN A 46 1.19 -4.80 8.41
CA GLN A 46 2.26 -4.16 9.17
C GLN A 46 3.05 -5.14 10.05
N ARG A 47 2.36 -6.02 10.77
CA ARG A 47 3.01 -7.05 11.62
C ARG A 47 3.92 -7.97 10.81
N ASN A 48 3.56 -8.24 9.56
CA ASN A 48 4.34 -9.07 8.65
C ASN A 48 5.35 -8.27 7.80
N GLY A 49 5.58 -6.99 8.10
CA GLY A 49 6.52 -6.13 7.37
C GLY A 49 6.05 -5.69 5.98
N VAL A 50 4.89 -6.18 5.56
CA VAL A 50 4.26 -5.91 4.26
C VAL A 50 3.47 -4.61 4.36
N HIS A 51 4.14 -3.48 4.23
CA HIS A 51 3.51 -2.16 4.25
C HIS A 51 4.05 -1.31 3.10
N GLY A 52 3.20 -0.42 2.59
CA GLY A 52 3.58 0.47 1.49
C GLY A 52 4.84 1.25 1.84
N HIS A 53 5.69 1.45 0.84
CA HIS A 53 6.90 2.25 0.99
C HIS A 53 6.50 3.63 1.51
N HIS A 54 6.97 3.98 2.70
CA HIS A 54 6.74 5.32 3.21
C HIS A 54 7.52 6.26 2.30
N VAL A 55 6.81 7.04 1.49
CA VAL A 55 7.43 8.11 0.70
C VAL A 55 8.15 8.99 1.71
N GLN A 56 9.49 9.04 1.62
CA GLN A 56 10.28 9.82 2.54
C GLN A 56 9.87 11.29 2.36
N LYS A 57 9.14 11.81 3.34
CA LYS A 57 8.62 13.19 3.33
C LYS A 57 9.73 14.22 3.05
N LYS A 58 10.96 13.91 3.46
CA LYS A 58 12.17 14.70 3.17
C LYS A 58 12.52 14.73 1.68
N ALA A 59 12.54 13.57 1.00
CA ALA A 59 12.86 13.50 -0.43
C ALA A 59 11.83 14.26 -1.29
N CYS A 60 10.54 14.15 -0.97
CA CYS A 60 9.51 14.96 -1.64
C CYS A 60 9.66 16.46 -1.35
N GLN A 61 10.06 16.84 -0.13
CA GLN A 61 10.26 18.24 0.23
C GLN A 61 11.51 18.83 -0.44
N GLU A 62 12.59 18.07 -0.57
CA GLU A 62 13.79 18.48 -1.30
C GLU A 62 13.51 18.61 -2.79
N PHE A 63 12.76 17.67 -3.39
CA PHE A 63 12.30 17.76 -4.77
C PHE A 63 11.43 19.01 -4.99
N ALA A 64 10.43 19.23 -4.13
CA ALA A 64 9.57 20.40 -4.22
C ALA A 64 10.34 21.71 -4.02
N ARG A 65 11.38 21.74 -3.17
CA ARG A 65 12.25 22.90 -2.99
C ARG A 65 13.16 23.14 -4.20
N ALA A 66 13.70 22.08 -4.79
CA ALA A 66 14.55 22.17 -5.97
C ALA A 66 13.80 22.65 -7.22
N HIS A 67 12.48 22.44 -7.25
CA HIS A 67 11.60 22.81 -8.36
C HIS A 67 10.61 23.92 -7.98
N ALA A 68 10.83 24.63 -6.86
CA ALA A 68 9.92 25.67 -6.37
C ALA A 68 9.81 26.87 -7.32
N ASP A 69 10.86 27.14 -8.08
CA ASP A 69 10.94 28.27 -9.03
C ASP A 69 10.58 27.87 -10.47
N ASN A 70 10.19 26.62 -10.69
CA ASN A 70 9.82 26.16 -12.02
C ASN A 70 8.39 26.61 -12.38
N ASP A 71 8.21 26.93 -13.66
CA ASP A 71 6.95 27.44 -14.21
C ASP A 71 5.91 26.32 -14.45
N GLU A 72 4.71 26.74 -14.80
CA GLU A 72 3.57 25.85 -15.09
C GLU A 72 3.88 24.91 -16.28
N ASP A 73 4.60 25.40 -17.29
CA ASP A 73 5.02 24.61 -18.46
C ASP A 73 5.96 23.46 -18.08
N TYR A 74 6.86 23.68 -17.11
CA TYR A 74 7.68 22.63 -16.55
C TYR A 74 6.82 21.54 -15.89
N TRP A 75 5.83 21.92 -15.07
CA TRP A 75 4.98 20.96 -14.37
C TRP A 75 4.05 20.16 -15.30
N ASP A 76 3.56 20.78 -16.38
CA ASP A 76 2.77 20.10 -17.42
C ASP A 76 3.55 19.01 -18.17
N SER A 77 4.89 19.07 -18.17
CA SER A 77 5.74 18.06 -18.80
C SER A 77 5.99 16.80 -17.95
N ILE A 78 5.69 16.84 -16.64
CA ILE A 78 6.02 15.78 -15.66
C ILE A 78 4.81 15.19 -14.94
N LEU A 79 3.64 15.84 -15.00
CA LEU A 79 2.36 15.36 -14.45
C LEU A 79 1.59 14.51 -15.47
#